data_AF-A0A9P9XQG4-F1
#
_entry.id   AF-A0A9P9XQG4-F1
#
_cell.length_a   1.000
_cell.length_b   1.000
_cell.length_c   1.000
_cell.angle_alpha   90.00
_cell.angle_beta   90.00
_cell.angle_gamma   90.00
#
_symmetry.space_group_name_H-M   'P 1'
#
loop_
_entity.id
_entity.type
_entity.pdbx_description
1 polymer ?
#
loop_
_entity_poly.entity_id
_entity_poly.type
_entity_poly.pdbx_seq_one_letter_code
_entity_poly.pdbx_strand_id
1 'polypeptide(L)'
;MRASPLALAAALTVGGVNAALSVVPGATWTATNTGEHVQAHGAGIIEENGVYYMIGEEKTDGAAFQAVNCYSSTNLIEWSFQGRLLTRTEEAGDLGPNRIIERPKVTKNDATGKYVLHLHIDSSDYKDAKVGVATGDSVCGQYEYIRSFRPFDFQSRDIGIFKDDDGSAYLLSEDREYGTRIIKLTDDYLDVAEVTFGWQYFAESPALVKRDGTYFIFGSHLTGWNPNDNVYSYATSLSGPWSNWTEFAPVGSKTYNSQVSFVLPLGTDKAIYMGDRWHSTNLAASTYIWLPLQFDGTTVTLNWHDSWNLDTAAGTWSESTITSEIEGETAALSNGARIVDCSQCSGSSAAGYLGGDEDGTATFNFTVATADRVTLVVNHKNGDTASRHAAVSVNGEEQAVAFLSTSHLSTTGSSAIHVNLKEGENAVTFSRSEGWGPDVDQLIVPGI
;
A
#
# COMPACT_ATOMS: atom_id res chain seq x y z
N MET A 1 -20.17 37.58 -51.35
CA MET A 1 -19.71 37.17 -50.02
C MET A 1 -19.30 35.71 -50.11
N ARG A 2 -18.00 35.43 -50.07
CA ARG A 2 -17.45 34.07 -50.21
C ARG A 2 -17.32 33.48 -48.81
N ALA A 3 -17.97 32.34 -48.57
CA ALA A 3 -17.87 31.59 -47.33
C ALA A 3 -16.49 30.91 -47.26
N SER A 4 -15.74 31.17 -46.19
CA SER A 4 -14.54 30.42 -45.82
C SER A 4 -14.94 29.09 -45.17
N PRO A 5 -14.30 27.96 -45.51
CA PRO A 5 -14.48 26.74 -44.74
C PRO A 5 -13.64 26.82 -43.47
N LEU A 6 -14.27 26.62 -42.30
CA LEU A 6 -13.57 26.33 -41.06
C LEU A 6 -12.83 25.01 -41.22
N ALA A 7 -11.50 25.05 -41.13
CA ALA A 7 -10.68 23.86 -40.98
C ALA A 7 -10.91 23.29 -39.57
N LEU A 8 -11.51 22.11 -39.51
CA LEU A 8 -11.64 21.32 -38.30
C LEU A 8 -10.25 20.77 -37.95
N ALA A 9 -9.60 21.33 -36.93
CA ALA A 9 -8.36 20.78 -36.40
C ALA A 9 -8.71 19.47 -35.67
N ALA A 10 -8.38 18.33 -36.29
CA ALA A 10 -8.37 17.05 -35.62
C ALA A 10 -7.24 17.09 -34.58
N ALA A 11 -7.60 17.12 -33.30
CA ALA A 11 -6.66 16.85 -32.23
C ALA A 11 -6.21 15.39 -32.40
N LEU A 12 -4.94 15.20 -32.76
CA LEU A 12 -4.30 13.90 -32.59
C LEU A 12 -4.26 13.61 -31.09
N THR A 13 -5.12 12.70 -30.63
CA THR A 13 -4.86 11.97 -29.40
C THR A 13 -3.57 11.18 -29.63
N VAL A 14 -2.47 11.67 -29.08
CA VAL A 14 -1.30 10.82 -28.86
C VAL A 14 -1.82 9.70 -27.95
N GLY A 15 -2.02 8.51 -28.51
CA GLY A 15 -2.30 7.33 -27.70
C GLY A 15 -1.14 7.20 -26.73
N GLY A 16 -1.43 7.34 -25.42
CA GLY A 16 -0.44 7.14 -24.39
C GLY A 16 0.18 5.77 -24.59
N VAL A 17 1.49 5.71 -24.71
CA VAL A 17 2.23 4.47 -24.50
C VAL A 17 1.87 4.05 -23.07
N ASN A 18 1.25 2.87 -22.92
CA ASN A 18 0.96 2.33 -21.60
C ASN A 18 2.29 2.06 -20.93
N ALA A 19 2.64 2.89 -19.95
CA ALA A 19 3.85 2.76 -19.16
C ALA A 19 3.89 1.36 -18.51
N ALA A 20 5.00 0.64 -18.63
CA ALA A 20 5.23 -0.62 -17.94
C ALA A 20 5.59 -0.39 -16.45
N LEU A 21 4.71 0.31 -15.74
CA LEU A 21 4.79 0.49 -14.30
C LEU A 21 4.20 -0.73 -13.60
N SER A 22 5.01 -1.36 -12.76
CA SER A 22 4.62 -2.54 -11.99
C SER A 22 4.43 -2.23 -10.51
N VAL A 23 3.46 -2.90 -9.90
CA VAL A 23 3.38 -3.12 -8.45
C VAL A 23 4.35 -4.25 -8.10
N VAL A 24 5.17 -4.06 -7.07
CA VAL A 24 6.17 -5.03 -6.59
C VAL A 24 5.86 -5.37 -5.13
N PRO A 25 5.18 -6.50 -4.86
CA PRO A 25 4.74 -6.85 -3.51
C PRO A 25 5.92 -7.03 -2.55
N GLY A 26 5.89 -6.32 -1.43
CA GLY A 26 6.89 -6.42 -0.37
C GLY A 26 8.13 -5.57 -0.60
N ALA A 27 8.21 -4.82 -1.70
CA ALA A 27 9.29 -3.86 -1.94
C ALA A 27 9.13 -2.61 -1.06
N THR A 28 10.24 -1.90 -0.87
CA THR A 28 10.24 -0.52 -0.41
C THR A 28 9.56 0.35 -1.47
N TRP A 29 8.56 1.14 -1.07
CA TRP A 29 7.84 2.07 -1.95
C TRP A 29 8.22 3.48 -1.54
N THR A 30 8.99 4.16 -2.38
CA THR A 30 9.45 5.51 -2.04
C THR A 30 8.46 6.56 -2.53
N ALA A 31 8.02 7.43 -1.63
CA ALA A 31 7.17 8.56 -1.99
C ALA A 31 7.96 9.56 -2.85
N THR A 32 7.41 9.85 -4.02
CA THR A 32 8.02 10.62 -5.11
C THR A 32 8.49 12.03 -4.74
N ASN A 33 7.90 12.64 -3.70
CA ASN A 33 8.18 14.01 -3.28
C ASN A 33 8.91 14.13 -1.94
N THR A 34 9.20 13.02 -1.25
CA THR A 34 9.93 13.03 0.03
C THR A 34 11.20 12.20 -0.02
N GLY A 35 11.30 11.21 -0.91
CA GLY A 35 12.42 10.25 -0.90
C GLY A 35 12.33 9.23 0.23
N GLU A 36 11.23 9.22 0.99
CA GLU A 36 11.01 8.32 2.13
C GLU A 36 10.11 7.14 1.76
N HIS A 37 10.27 6.01 2.46
CA HIS A 37 9.33 4.90 2.37
C HIS A 37 7.93 5.37 2.75
N VAL A 38 6.93 4.98 1.97
CA VAL A 38 5.54 5.25 2.24
C VAL A 38 5.16 4.63 3.58
N GLN A 39 4.65 5.44 4.50
CA GLN A 39 4.16 5.04 5.82
C GLN A 39 2.64 5.22 5.87
N ALA A 40 1.90 4.20 5.44
CA ALA A 40 0.44 4.19 5.38
C ALA A 40 -0.11 2.77 5.63
N HIS A 41 0.33 2.12 6.71
CA HIS A 41 -0.10 0.75 7.04
C HIS A 41 -1.55 0.69 7.50
N GLY A 42 -2.19 -0.48 7.46
CA GLY A 42 -3.62 -0.59 7.75
C GLY A 42 -4.46 0.24 6.78
N ALA A 43 -3.94 0.40 5.55
CA ALA A 43 -4.42 1.35 4.56
C ALA A 43 -5.92 1.24 4.26
N GLY A 44 -6.56 2.39 4.04
CA GLY A 44 -7.79 2.54 3.28
C GLY A 44 -7.54 3.36 2.03
N ILE A 45 -8.24 3.02 0.93
CA ILE A 45 -8.19 3.79 -0.31
C ILE A 45 -9.53 4.48 -0.55
N ILE A 46 -9.48 5.73 -0.97
CA ILE A 46 -10.61 6.45 -1.57
C ILE A 46 -10.16 7.05 -2.89
N GLU A 47 -10.99 6.92 -3.93
CA GLU A 47 -10.77 7.60 -5.21
C GLU A 47 -11.67 8.83 -5.29
N GLU A 48 -11.10 9.95 -5.74
CA GLU A 48 -11.87 11.14 -6.08
C GLU A 48 -11.29 11.83 -7.31
N ASN A 49 -12.14 12.02 -8.33
CA ASN A 49 -11.79 12.72 -9.58
C ASN A 49 -10.55 12.13 -10.29
N GLY A 50 -10.42 10.80 -10.32
CA GLY A 50 -9.29 10.11 -10.95
C GLY A 50 -7.98 10.15 -10.14
N VAL A 51 -8.05 10.60 -8.88
CA VAL A 51 -6.93 10.55 -7.94
C VAL A 51 -7.27 9.55 -6.84
N TYR A 52 -6.38 8.58 -6.65
CA TYR A 52 -6.42 7.65 -5.54
C TYR A 52 -5.71 8.26 -4.35
N TYR A 53 -6.30 8.13 -3.18
CA TYR A 53 -5.72 8.55 -1.92
C TYR A 53 -5.56 7.35 -1.01
N MET A 54 -4.34 7.15 -0.50
CA MET A 54 -4.03 6.12 0.48
C MET A 54 -3.89 6.75 1.85
N ILE A 55 -4.75 6.32 2.77
CA ILE A 55 -4.80 6.79 4.14
C ILE A 55 -4.38 5.65 5.05
N GLY A 56 -3.38 5.88 5.90
CA GLY A 56 -2.84 4.82 6.72
C GLY A 56 -2.04 5.31 7.92
N GLU A 57 -1.53 4.34 8.68
CA GLU A 57 -0.82 4.54 9.92
C GLU A 57 0.64 4.96 9.67
N GLU A 58 1.10 5.98 10.40
CA GLU A 58 2.53 6.28 10.54
C GLU A 58 3.17 5.33 11.57
N LYS A 59 4.22 4.60 11.17
CA LYS A 59 4.87 3.56 12.00
C LYS A 59 6.39 3.69 12.08
N THR A 60 6.94 4.81 11.63
CA THR A 60 8.38 5.11 11.70
C THR A 60 8.93 4.92 13.12
N ASP A 61 8.21 5.41 14.13
CA ASP A 61 8.62 5.35 15.55
C ASP A 61 7.86 4.27 16.35
N GLY A 62 7.49 3.16 15.69
CA GLY A 62 6.88 1.99 16.35
C GLY A 62 5.35 2.03 16.42
N ALA A 63 4.76 1.33 17.39
CA ALA A 63 3.33 1.02 17.40
C ALA A 63 2.43 2.15 17.92
N ALA A 64 2.95 3.01 18.81
CA ALA A 64 2.17 4.10 19.37
C ALA A 64 1.80 5.12 18.29
N PHE A 65 0.61 5.72 18.44
CA PHE A 65 0.07 6.69 17.49
C PHE A 65 1.04 7.84 17.25
N GLN A 66 1.32 8.10 15.98
CA GLN A 66 2.13 9.22 15.52
C GLN A 66 1.27 10.14 14.66
N ALA A 67 0.72 9.60 13.58
CA ALA A 67 -0.18 10.29 12.67
C ALA A 67 -1.03 9.32 11.84
N VAL A 68 -2.10 9.85 11.25
CA VAL A 68 -2.78 9.24 10.10
C VAL A 68 -2.27 9.97 8.86
N ASN A 69 -1.45 9.31 8.06
CA ASN A 69 -0.84 9.89 6.86
C ASN A 69 -1.78 9.78 5.65
N CYS A 70 -1.59 10.68 4.68
CA CYS A 70 -2.25 10.66 3.38
C CYS A 70 -1.23 10.72 2.25
N TYR A 71 -1.40 9.85 1.26
CA TYR A 71 -0.67 9.87 0.00
C TYR A 71 -1.66 9.95 -1.15
N SER A 72 -1.26 10.54 -2.27
CA SER A 72 -2.06 10.54 -3.50
C SER A 72 -1.30 9.91 -4.66
N SER A 73 -2.05 9.30 -5.58
CA SER A 73 -1.53 8.73 -6.82
C SER A 73 -2.59 8.79 -7.91
N THR A 74 -2.20 8.94 -9.17
CA THR A 74 -3.11 8.80 -10.33
C THR A 74 -3.04 7.40 -10.96
N ASN A 75 -2.11 6.54 -10.52
CA ASN A 75 -1.85 5.23 -11.10
C ASN A 75 -1.69 4.09 -10.08
N LEU A 76 -1.92 4.36 -8.78
CA LEU A 76 -1.76 3.42 -7.65
C LEU A 76 -0.33 2.89 -7.42
N ILE A 77 0.66 3.40 -8.16
CA ILE A 77 2.05 2.95 -8.08
C ILE A 77 2.92 4.08 -7.55
N GLU A 78 2.83 5.25 -8.18
CA GLU A 78 3.62 6.41 -7.82
C GLU A 78 2.87 7.26 -6.80
N TRP A 79 3.32 7.20 -5.56
CA TRP A 79 2.69 7.88 -4.43
C TRP A 79 3.41 9.18 -4.08
N SER A 80 2.66 10.25 -3.84
CA SER A 80 3.18 11.50 -3.27
C SER A 80 2.55 11.77 -1.92
N PHE A 81 3.35 12.09 -0.91
CA PHE A 81 2.88 12.45 0.42
C PHE A 81 2.14 13.77 0.39
N GLN A 82 0.92 13.81 0.94
CA GLN A 82 0.05 15.00 0.95
C GLN A 82 -0.01 15.65 2.33
N GLY A 83 0.13 14.88 3.40
CA GLY A 83 0.05 15.41 4.76
C GLY A 83 -0.51 14.41 5.76
N ARG A 84 -0.93 14.94 6.91
CA ARG A 84 -1.42 14.18 8.06
C ARG A 84 -2.84 14.61 8.39
N LEU A 85 -3.79 13.67 8.36
CA LEU A 85 -5.20 13.92 8.68
C LEU A 85 -5.37 14.19 10.17
N LEU A 86 -4.74 13.35 11.01
CA LEU A 86 -4.67 13.48 12.45
C LEU A 86 -3.22 13.28 12.91
N THR A 87 -2.83 13.91 14.01
CA THR A 87 -1.50 13.79 14.59
C THR A 87 -1.61 13.64 16.11
N ARG A 88 -0.68 12.90 16.71
CA ARG A 88 -0.60 12.74 18.16
C ARG A 88 -0.56 14.10 18.86
N THR A 89 -1.37 14.26 19.88
CA THR A 89 -1.36 15.43 20.77
C THR A 89 -0.38 15.23 21.93
N GLU A 90 0.10 16.34 22.50
CA GLU A 90 0.87 16.30 23.76
C GLU A 90 -0.02 16.04 24.98
N GLU A 91 -1.31 16.37 24.88
CA GLU A 91 -2.29 16.19 25.95
C GLU A 91 -2.78 14.74 26.04
N ALA A 92 -3.18 14.34 27.25
CA ALA A 92 -3.83 13.05 27.47
C ALA A 92 -5.20 13.00 26.78
N GLY A 93 -5.61 11.81 26.36
CA GLY A 93 -6.86 11.59 25.63
C GLY A 93 -6.68 10.49 24.58
N ASP A 94 -7.69 10.31 23.73
CA ASP A 94 -7.66 9.26 22.71
C ASP A 94 -6.55 9.45 21.68
N LEU A 95 -6.15 10.70 21.39
CA LEU A 95 -5.06 11.06 20.47
C LEU A 95 -3.72 11.35 21.20
N GLY A 96 -3.66 11.11 22.50
CA GLY A 96 -2.51 11.46 23.33
C GLY A 96 -1.31 10.49 23.21
N PRO A 97 -0.29 10.67 24.06
CA PRO A 97 0.85 9.77 24.12
C PRO A 97 0.47 8.32 24.49
N ASN A 98 1.19 7.35 23.92
CA ASN A 98 1.03 5.91 24.19
C ASN A 98 -0.35 5.33 23.86
N ARG A 99 -1.08 5.98 22.94
CA ARG A 99 -2.36 5.48 22.39
C ARG A 99 -2.11 4.65 21.16
N ILE A 100 -3.05 3.75 20.85
CA ILE A 100 -3.07 2.96 19.63
C ILE A 100 -4.18 3.50 18.73
N ILE A 101 -3.81 3.84 17.50
CA ILE A 101 -4.74 4.29 16.47
C ILE A 101 -4.42 3.54 15.19
N GLU A 102 -5.37 2.76 14.73
CA GLU A 102 -5.14 1.76 13.67
C GLU A 102 -6.26 1.79 12.62
N ARG A 103 -5.93 1.25 11.46
CA ARG A 103 -6.79 0.98 10.30
C ARG A 103 -7.69 2.13 9.86
N PRO A 104 -7.15 3.36 9.67
CA PRO A 104 -7.96 4.50 9.27
C PRO A 104 -8.68 4.23 7.95
N LYS A 105 -9.95 4.65 7.87
CA LYS A 105 -10.79 4.58 6.66
C LYS A 105 -11.50 5.91 6.46
N VAL A 106 -11.29 6.53 5.29
CA VAL A 106 -11.98 7.76 4.90
C VAL A 106 -13.14 7.42 3.96
N THR A 107 -14.29 8.02 4.21
CA THR A 107 -15.47 7.89 3.36
C THR A 107 -16.11 9.25 3.15
N LYS A 108 -16.45 9.59 1.90
CA LYS A 108 -17.16 10.83 1.58
C LYS A 108 -18.64 10.67 1.88
N ASN A 109 -19.19 11.61 2.65
CA ASN A 109 -20.62 11.76 2.85
C ASN A 109 -21.18 12.73 1.80
N ASP A 110 -21.91 12.21 0.81
CA ASP A 110 -22.34 13.02 -0.34
C ASP A 110 -23.39 14.07 0.01
N ALA A 111 -24.20 13.82 1.06
CA ALA A 111 -25.23 14.75 1.51
C ALA A 111 -24.64 16.02 2.15
N THR A 112 -23.52 15.89 2.86
CA THR A 112 -22.85 17.00 3.54
C THR A 112 -21.64 17.53 2.76
N GLY A 113 -21.09 16.74 1.84
CA GLY A 113 -19.83 17.02 1.15
C GLY A 113 -18.59 16.82 2.03
N LYS A 114 -18.76 16.42 3.30
CA LYS A 114 -17.67 16.17 4.24
C LYS A 114 -17.06 14.79 4.05
N TYR A 115 -15.82 14.64 4.49
CA TYR A 115 -15.14 13.36 4.57
C TYR A 115 -15.14 12.91 6.02
N VAL A 116 -15.53 11.66 6.27
CA VAL A 116 -15.58 11.07 7.60
C VAL A 116 -14.47 10.04 7.70
N LEU A 117 -13.61 10.21 8.70
CA LEU A 117 -12.54 9.30 9.03
C LEU A 117 -12.97 8.43 10.22
N HIS A 118 -12.96 7.11 10.02
CA HIS A 118 -13.14 6.10 11.05
C HIS A 118 -11.81 5.43 11.35
N LEU A 119 -11.56 5.15 12.62
CA LEU A 119 -10.30 4.55 13.09
C LEU A 119 -10.57 3.66 14.31
N HIS A 120 -9.76 2.63 14.50
CA HIS A 120 -9.69 1.92 15.77
C HIS A 120 -8.94 2.80 16.78
N ILE A 121 -9.51 2.99 17.97
CA ILE A 121 -8.93 3.72 19.09
C ILE A 121 -8.72 2.75 20.25
N ASP A 122 -7.49 2.69 20.76
CA ASP A 122 -7.18 1.83 21.90
C ASP A 122 -6.14 2.37 22.88
N SER A 123 -6.12 1.76 24.05
CA SER A 123 -5.02 1.79 24.99
C SER A 123 -3.89 0.86 24.51
N SER A 124 -2.66 1.06 25.01
CA SER A 124 -1.52 0.21 24.68
C SER A 124 -1.69 -1.27 25.03
N ASP A 125 -2.66 -1.60 25.90
CA ASP A 125 -3.02 -2.98 26.27
C ASP A 125 -4.31 -3.48 25.59
N TYR A 126 -4.82 -2.75 24.58
CA TYR A 126 -5.97 -3.09 23.74
C TYR A 126 -7.28 -3.33 24.51
N LYS A 127 -7.49 -2.59 25.60
CA LYS A 127 -8.66 -2.74 26.49
C LYS A 127 -9.74 -1.68 26.29
N ASP A 128 -9.44 -0.55 25.67
CA ASP A 128 -10.46 0.45 25.36
C ASP A 128 -11.36 -0.07 24.23
N ALA A 129 -10.79 -0.65 23.16
CA ALA A 129 -11.48 -1.29 22.05
C ALA A 129 -12.66 -0.46 21.53
N LYS A 130 -12.36 0.74 20.99
CA LYS A 130 -13.34 1.72 20.53
C LYS A 130 -13.16 2.04 19.05
N VAL A 131 -14.21 2.57 18.44
CA VAL A 131 -14.14 3.30 17.17
C VAL A 131 -13.96 4.78 17.46
N GLY A 132 -13.06 5.45 16.75
CA GLY A 132 -12.93 6.90 16.69
C GLY A 132 -13.53 7.46 15.41
N VAL A 133 -14.08 8.67 15.48
CA VAL A 133 -14.67 9.39 14.34
C VAL A 133 -14.10 10.81 14.28
N ALA A 134 -13.73 11.24 13.08
CA ALA A 134 -13.28 12.59 12.78
C ALA A 134 -13.85 13.06 11.43
N THR A 135 -13.92 14.36 11.19
CA THR A 135 -14.41 14.92 9.90
C THR A 135 -13.44 15.91 9.28
N GLY A 136 -13.41 15.98 7.95
CA GLY A 136 -12.57 16.88 7.18
C GLY A 136 -13.30 17.45 5.95
N ASP A 137 -12.73 18.52 5.38
CA ASP A 137 -13.26 19.21 4.19
C ASP A 137 -12.65 18.71 2.87
N SER A 138 -11.60 17.90 2.92
CA SER A 138 -10.93 17.28 1.78
C SER A 138 -10.30 15.96 2.21
N VAL A 139 -10.08 15.03 1.27
CA VAL A 139 -9.51 13.70 1.55
C VAL A 139 -8.22 13.74 2.39
N CYS A 140 -7.24 14.56 1.98
CA CYS A 140 -5.98 14.73 2.70
C CYS A 140 -5.92 16.01 3.54
N GLY A 141 -7.07 16.58 3.91
CA GLY A 141 -7.12 17.76 4.77
C GLY A 141 -6.76 17.43 6.21
N GLN A 142 -6.70 18.44 7.09
CA GLN A 142 -6.70 18.20 8.53
C GLN A 142 -8.12 17.85 8.98
N TYR A 143 -8.23 16.84 9.85
CA TYR A 143 -9.50 16.35 10.35
C TYR A 143 -9.74 16.85 11.78
N GLU A 144 -10.98 17.24 12.06
CA GLU A 144 -11.46 17.53 13.40
C GLU A 144 -11.90 16.23 14.06
N TYR A 145 -11.19 15.81 15.10
CA TYR A 145 -11.55 14.65 15.90
C TYR A 145 -12.79 14.94 16.76
N ILE A 146 -13.81 14.08 16.66
CA ILE A 146 -15.10 14.29 17.32
C ILE A 146 -15.14 13.54 18.64
N ARG A 147 -15.00 12.21 18.60
CA ARG A 147 -15.10 11.32 19.78
C ARG A 147 -14.64 9.90 19.46
N SER A 148 -14.51 9.08 20.50
CA SER A 148 -14.51 7.61 20.41
C SER A 148 -15.67 7.00 21.17
N PHE A 149 -16.08 5.79 20.78
CA PHE A 149 -17.14 5.04 21.45
C PHE A 149 -17.06 3.54 21.17
N ARG A 150 -17.80 2.75 21.96
CA ARG A 150 -18.06 1.34 21.71
C ARG A 150 -19.42 1.18 21.02
N PRO A 151 -19.48 0.62 19.80
CA PRO A 151 -20.76 0.40 19.10
C PRO A 151 -21.73 -0.44 19.93
N PHE A 152 -22.83 0.16 20.41
CA PHE A 152 -23.79 -0.49 21.32
C PHE A 152 -23.13 -1.14 22.56
N ASP A 153 -22.10 -0.50 23.12
CA ASP A 153 -21.27 -0.99 24.23
C ASP A 153 -20.44 -2.25 23.93
N PHE A 154 -20.46 -2.77 22.70
CA PHE A 154 -19.61 -3.86 22.25
C PHE A 154 -18.18 -3.41 21.96
N GLN A 155 -17.24 -4.33 22.07
CA GLN A 155 -15.85 -4.06 21.73
C GLN A 155 -15.72 -3.85 20.22
N SER A 156 -14.83 -2.94 19.84
CA SER A 156 -14.43 -2.75 18.44
C SER A 156 -12.92 -2.60 18.37
N ARG A 157 -12.24 -3.59 17.81
CA ARG A 157 -10.79 -3.54 17.55
C ARG A 157 -10.54 -3.27 16.09
N ASP A 158 -10.10 -4.27 15.34
CA ASP A 158 -9.89 -4.11 13.92
C ASP A 158 -11.19 -3.70 13.23
N ILE A 159 -11.09 -2.64 12.42
CA ILE A 159 -12.21 -2.10 11.67
C ILE A 159 -11.95 -2.03 10.17
N GLY A 160 -13.07 -1.94 9.44
CA GLY A 160 -13.14 -1.48 8.06
C GLY A 160 -14.40 -0.63 7.86
N ILE A 161 -14.50 0.05 6.72
CA ILE A 161 -15.69 0.78 6.32
C ILE A 161 -16.06 0.36 4.90
N PHE A 162 -17.34 0.12 4.68
CA PHE A 162 -17.92 -0.10 3.36
C PHE A 162 -19.02 0.93 3.10
N LYS A 163 -18.94 1.64 1.98
CA LYS A 163 -20.02 2.49 1.47
C LYS A 163 -20.67 1.77 0.29
N ASP A 164 -21.96 1.51 0.38
CA ASP A 164 -22.73 0.86 -0.67
C ASP A 164 -23.18 1.87 -1.73
N ASP A 165 -23.67 1.35 -2.86
CA ASP A 165 -24.06 2.15 -4.04
C ASP A 165 -25.23 3.10 -3.75
N ASP A 166 -26.03 2.81 -2.73
CA ASP A 166 -27.16 3.66 -2.28
C ASP A 166 -26.72 4.82 -1.37
N GLY A 167 -25.43 4.90 -1.04
CA GLY A 167 -24.86 5.89 -0.14
C GLY A 167 -24.96 5.52 1.34
N SER A 168 -25.52 4.37 1.71
CA SER A 168 -25.42 3.86 3.08
C SER A 168 -23.98 3.42 3.37
N ALA A 169 -23.50 3.70 4.58
CA ALA A 169 -22.17 3.25 5.01
C ALA A 169 -22.28 2.27 6.19
N TYR A 170 -21.30 1.37 6.29
CA TYR A 170 -21.27 0.28 7.24
C TYR A 170 -19.88 0.17 7.87
N LEU A 171 -19.85 0.13 9.20
CA LEU A 171 -18.71 -0.28 9.98
C LEU A 171 -18.60 -1.80 9.97
N LEU A 172 -17.41 -2.28 9.59
CA LEU A 172 -16.99 -3.66 9.79
C LEU A 172 -16.16 -3.69 11.06
N SER A 173 -16.47 -4.56 12.01
CA SER A 173 -15.81 -4.55 13.31
C SER A 173 -15.60 -5.95 13.87
N GLU A 174 -14.40 -6.21 14.40
CA GLU A 174 -14.11 -7.39 15.21
C GLU A 174 -14.35 -7.11 16.70
N ASP A 175 -15.00 -8.07 17.37
CA ASP A 175 -15.22 -8.10 18.81
C ASP A 175 -14.73 -9.45 19.36
N ARG A 176 -13.82 -9.40 20.35
CA ARG A 176 -13.18 -10.61 20.91
C ARG A 176 -14.12 -11.51 21.67
N GLU A 177 -15.29 -11.02 22.08
CA GLU A 177 -16.27 -11.79 22.82
C GLU A 177 -17.37 -12.34 21.90
N TYR A 178 -17.71 -11.60 20.84
CA TYR A 178 -18.93 -11.87 20.04
C TYR A 178 -18.70 -12.05 18.54
N GLY A 179 -17.47 -11.93 18.06
CA GLY A 179 -17.10 -12.13 16.66
C GLY A 179 -17.25 -10.89 15.79
N THR A 180 -17.13 -11.09 14.48
CA THR A 180 -17.18 -10.02 13.47
C THR A 180 -18.61 -9.54 13.22
N ARG A 181 -18.80 -8.25 12.97
CA ARG A 181 -20.10 -7.65 12.65
C ARG A 181 -20.04 -6.68 11.47
N ILE A 182 -21.17 -6.59 10.77
CA ILE A 182 -21.51 -5.49 9.85
C ILE A 182 -22.52 -4.60 10.58
N ILE A 183 -22.19 -3.34 10.76
CA ILE A 183 -22.97 -2.37 11.52
C ILE A 183 -23.26 -1.17 10.63
N LYS A 184 -24.53 -0.92 10.34
CA LYS A 184 -24.95 0.26 9.57
C LYS A 184 -24.65 1.53 10.36
N LEU A 185 -24.13 2.55 9.68
CA LEU A 185 -23.91 3.88 10.22
C LEU A 185 -25.15 4.77 10.06
N THR A 186 -25.23 5.83 10.85
CA THR A 186 -26.21 6.92 10.67
C THR A 186 -25.98 7.67 9.36
N ASP A 187 -26.97 8.44 8.88
CA ASP A 187 -26.89 9.12 7.58
C ASP A 187 -25.74 10.14 7.46
N ASP A 188 -25.24 10.67 8.58
CA ASP A 188 -24.06 11.55 8.64
C ASP A 188 -22.74 10.78 8.79
N TYR A 189 -22.81 9.45 8.93
CA TYR A 189 -21.73 8.51 9.22
C TYR A 189 -20.99 8.78 10.55
N LEU A 190 -21.59 9.51 11.49
CA LEU A 190 -20.93 9.89 12.75
C LEU A 190 -21.27 8.98 13.94
N ASP A 191 -22.24 8.08 13.78
CA ASP A 191 -22.63 7.10 14.78
C ASP A 191 -23.12 5.79 14.15
N VAL A 192 -23.39 4.79 14.98
CA VAL A 192 -23.96 3.51 14.56
C VAL A 192 -25.49 3.53 14.65
N ALA A 193 -26.16 3.00 13.63
CA ALA A 193 -27.61 2.94 13.54
C ALA A 193 -28.17 1.57 13.94
N GLU A 194 -27.66 0.49 13.32
CA GLU A 194 -28.15 -0.87 13.58
C GLU A 194 -27.10 -1.93 13.24
N VAL A 195 -27.14 -3.07 13.93
CA VAL A 195 -26.35 -4.25 13.55
C VAL A 195 -27.03 -4.94 12.36
N THR A 196 -26.41 -4.89 11.19
CA THR A 196 -26.93 -5.49 9.95
C THR A 196 -26.70 -7.00 9.92
N PHE A 197 -25.53 -7.45 10.37
CA PHE A 197 -25.19 -8.87 10.46
C PHE A 197 -24.11 -9.12 11.52
N GLY A 198 -24.07 -10.32 12.09
CA GLY A 198 -23.02 -10.76 13.01
C GLY A 198 -22.69 -12.24 12.86
N TRP A 199 -21.41 -12.57 12.85
CA TRP A 199 -20.93 -13.95 12.89
C TRP A 199 -20.54 -14.33 14.32
N GLN A 200 -20.79 -15.58 14.70
CA GLN A 200 -20.04 -16.22 15.81
C GLN A 200 -18.70 -16.77 15.33
N TYR A 201 -18.01 -16.00 14.48
CA TYR A 201 -16.71 -16.29 13.92
C TYR A 201 -15.87 -15.03 14.01
N PHE A 202 -14.59 -15.18 14.31
CA PHE A 202 -13.67 -14.09 14.62
C PHE A 202 -12.71 -13.88 13.45
N ALA A 203 -13.09 -12.98 12.56
CA ALA A 203 -12.23 -12.45 11.51
C ALA A 203 -11.88 -10.99 11.84
N GLU A 204 -10.60 -10.73 12.13
CA GLU A 204 -10.07 -9.37 12.29
C GLU A 204 -9.66 -8.79 10.92
N SER A 205 -9.20 -7.55 10.90
CA SER A 205 -8.84 -6.79 9.70
C SER A 205 -9.93 -6.76 8.61
N PRO A 206 -11.21 -6.53 8.93
CA PRO A 206 -12.28 -6.78 7.96
C PRO A 206 -12.25 -5.79 6.79
N ALA A 207 -12.36 -6.31 5.56
CA ALA A 207 -12.50 -5.52 4.34
C ALA A 207 -13.67 -6.06 3.52
N LEU A 208 -14.48 -5.20 2.91
CA LEU A 208 -15.66 -5.61 2.15
C LEU A 208 -15.68 -4.94 0.78
N VAL A 209 -15.98 -5.73 -0.25
CA VAL A 209 -16.19 -5.25 -1.61
C VAL A 209 -17.47 -5.84 -2.19
N LYS A 210 -18.14 -5.09 -3.07
CA LYS A 210 -19.30 -5.56 -3.83
C LYS A 210 -18.91 -5.75 -5.29
N ARG A 211 -19.19 -6.93 -5.87
CA ARG A 211 -18.98 -7.26 -7.29
C ARG A 211 -20.23 -7.95 -7.84
N ASP A 212 -20.74 -7.46 -8.96
CA ASP A 212 -21.91 -8.02 -9.66
C ASP A 212 -23.10 -8.34 -8.73
N GLY A 213 -23.41 -7.42 -7.81
CA GLY A 213 -24.50 -7.57 -6.85
C GLY A 213 -24.24 -8.54 -5.69
N THR A 214 -23.03 -9.10 -5.58
CA THR A 214 -22.58 -9.96 -4.48
C THR A 214 -21.60 -9.19 -3.59
N TYR A 215 -21.81 -9.24 -2.28
CA TYR A 215 -20.90 -8.71 -1.28
C TYR A 215 -19.91 -9.80 -0.87
N PHE A 216 -18.64 -9.43 -0.77
CA PHE A 216 -17.56 -10.28 -0.29
C PHE A 216 -16.89 -9.57 0.88
N ILE A 217 -16.85 -10.23 2.04
CA ILE A 217 -16.11 -9.75 3.21
C ILE A 217 -14.89 -10.63 3.43
N PHE A 218 -13.75 -10.02 3.69
CA PHE A 218 -12.45 -10.62 3.93
C PHE A 218 -12.02 -10.33 5.35
N GLY A 219 -11.19 -11.19 5.92
CA GLY A 219 -10.53 -10.93 7.19
C GLY A 219 -9.48 -11.98 7.52
N SER A 220 -8.67 -11.72 8.54
CA SER A 220 -7.67 -12.65 9.05
C SER A 220 -8.13 -13.32 10.33
N HIS A 221 -7.49 -14.42 10.68
CA HIS A 221 -7.60 -14.96 12.04
C HIS A 221 -6.87 -14.08 13.06
N LEU A 222 -7.12 -14.36 14.34
CA LEU A 222 -6.60 -13.61 15.49
C LEU A 222 -5.21 -14.10 15.92
N THR A 223 -4.15 -13.75 15.18
CA THR A 223 -2.77 -14.20 15.46
C THR A 223 -1.80 -13.08 15.82
N GLY A 224 -2.34 -11.91 16.19
CA GLY A 224 -1.55 -10.70 16.43
C GLY A 224 -0.80 -10.30 15.17
N TRP A 225 0.47 -9.92 15.29
CA TRP A 225 1.29 -9.55 14.14
C TRP A 225 1.68 -10.70 13.21
N ASN A 226 1.50 -11.96 13.63
CA ASN A 226 1.87 -13.10 12.78
C ASN A 226 0.83 -13.24 11.67
N PRO A 227 1.25 -13.41 10.39
CA PRO A 227 0.31 -13.65 9.31
C PRO A 227 -0.32 -15.04 9.43
N ASN A 228 -1.50 -15.19 8.83
CA ASN A 228 -2.27 -16.44 8.78
C ASN A 228 -2.98 -16.56 7.43
N ASP A 229 -3.58 -17.72 7.14
CA ASP A 229 -4.39 -17.89 5.93
C ASP A 229 -5.69 -17.09 6.09
N ASN A 230 -5.74 -15.90 5.49
CA ASN A 230 -6.91 -15.04 5.54
C ASN A 230 -8.10 -15.73 4.84
N VAL A 231 -9.30 -15.36 5.26
CA VAL A 231 -10.56 -15.96 4.83
C VAL A 231 -11.49 -14.92 4.24
N TYR A 232 -12.47 -15.37 3.45
CA TYR A 232 -13.57 -14.56 2.99
C TYR A 232 -14.91 -15.29 3.13
N SER A 233 -15.99 -14.51 3.11
CA SER A 233 -17.39 -14.97 3.04
C SER A 233 -18.14 -14.09 2.04
N TYR A 234 -19.23 -14.60 1.45
CA TYR A 234 -20.02 -13.84 0.48
C TYR A 234 -21.53 -13.96 0.72
N ALA A 235 -22.28 -12.95 0.26
CA ALA A 235 -23.74 -12.90 0.31
C ALA A 235 -24.30 -11.98 -0.78
N THR A 236 -25.58 -12.14 -1.13
CA THR A 236 -26.30 -11.20 -2.02
C THR A 236 -27.02 -10.09 -1.26
N SER A 237 -26.96 -10.10 0.06
CA SER A 237 -27.46 -9.05 0.96
C SER A 237 -26.50 -8.91 2.14
N LEU A 238 -26.26 -7.67 2.59
CA LEU A 238 -25.45 -7.42 3.80
C LEU A 238 -26.03 -8.09 5.04
N SER A 239 -27.36 -8.29 5.10
CA SER A 239 -28.05 -9.02 6.17
C SER A 239 -27.94 -10.54 6.05
N GLY A 240 -27.22 -11.04 5.05
CA GLY A 240 -27.07 -12.47 4.77
C GLY A 240 -28.27 -13.12 4.06
N PRO A 241 -28.31 -14.47 4.02
CA PRO A 241 -27.35 -15.37 4.66
C PRO A 241 -25.97 -15.28 4.01
N TRP A 242 -24.93 -15.27 4.85
CA TRP A 242 -23.53 -15.30 4.42
C TRP A 242 -23.04 -16.74 4.27
N SER A 243 -22.14 -16.99 3.32
CA SER A 243 -21.48 -18.29 3.16
C SER A 243 -20.61 -18.61 4.38
N ASN A 244 -20.19 -19.87 4.51
CA ASN A 244 -19.09 -20.20 5.41
C ASN A 244 -17.83 -19.42 5.00
N TRP A 245 -17.02 -19.08 6.00
CA TRP A 245 -15.69 -18.53 5.77
C TRP A 245 -14.79 -19.58 5.11
N THR A 246 -14.05 -19.17 4.09
CA THR A 246 -13.12 -20.03 3.33
C THR A 246 -11.89 -19.25 2.90
N GLU A 247 -10.77 -19.92 2.71
CA GLU A 247 -9.52 -19.30 2.25
C GLU A 247 -9.61 -18.90 0.77
N PHE A 248 -8.87 -17.84 0.39
CA PHE A 248 -8.78 -17.35 -1.00
C PHE A 248 -7.35 -17.31 -1.55
N ALA A 249 -6.35 -17.58 -0.72
CA ALA A 249 -4.96 -17.80 -1.11
C ALA A 249 -4.59 -19.28 -0.88
N PRO A 250 -3.49 -19.79 -1.46
CA PRO A 250 -3.04 -21.15 -1.18
C PRO A 250 -2.86 -21.38 0.33
N VAL A 251 -3.54 -22.39 0.88
CA VAL A 251 -3.46 -22.74 2.30
C VAL A 251 -2.00 -23.00 2.70
N GLY A 252 -1.58 -22.45 3.83
CA GLY A 252 -0.21 -22.49 4.33
C GLY A 252 0.69 -21.36 3.81
N SER A 253 0.26 -20.60 2.81
CA SER A 253 0.98 -19.40 2.35
C SER A 253 0.92 -18.25 3.36
N LYS A 254 -0.04 -18.31 4.29
CA LYS A 254 -0.37 -17.23 5.24
C LYS A 254 -0.72 -15.95 4.49
N THR A 255 -1.51 -16.10 3.44
CA THR A 255 -1.84 -15.03 2.48
C THR A 255 -0.57 -14.33 2.02
N TYR A 256 0.41 -15.12 1.60
CA TYR A 256 1.75 -14.66 1.19
C TYR A 256 2.48 -13.81 2.26
N ASN A 257 2.40 -14.26 3.52
CA ASN A 257 2.89 -13.56 4.70
C ASN A 257 2.35 -12.12 4.79
N SER A 258 1.04 -11.96 4.68
CA SER A 258 0.39 -10.67 4.85
C SER A 258 -0.97 -10.77 5.53
N GLN A 259 -1.48 -9.62 5.96
CA GLN A 259 -2.80 -9.48 6.56
C GLN A 259 -3.59 -8.46 5.74
N VAL A 260 -4.81 -8.82 5.34
CA VAL A 260 -5.69 -7.94 4.57
C VAL A 260 -5.90 -6.60 5.30
N SER A 261 -6.03 -5.52 4.55
CA SER A 261 -6.43 -4.21 5.06
C SER A 261 -7.52 -3.57 4.21
N PHE A 262 -7.46 -3.76 2.90
CA PHE A 262 -8.45 -3.22 1.96
C PHE A 262 -8.57 -4.10 0.72
N VAL A 263 -9.71 -3.99 0.04
CA VAL A 263 -9.92 -4.61 -1.28
C VAL A 263 -10.45 -3.53 -2.20
N LEU A 264 -9.59 -3.05 -3.10
CA LEU A 264 -9.92 -1.97 -4.02
C LEU A 264 -10.52 -2.55 -5.32
N PRO A 265 -11.75 -2.19 -5.71
CA PRO A 265 -12.28 -2.53 -7.03
C PRO A 265 -11.35 -2.09 -8.16
N LEU A 266 -11.11 -2.98 -9.13
CA LEU A 266 -10.38 -2.68 -10.36
C LEU A 266 -11.23 -3.13 -11.56
N GLY A 267 -11.68 -2.19 -12.37
CA GLY A 267 -12.63 -2.48 -13.44
C GLY A 267 -13.93 -3.10 -12.92
N THR A 268 -14.56 -3.96 -13.72
CA THR A 268 -15.87 -4.55 -13.39
C THR A 268 -15.79 -5.85 -12.60
N ASP A 269 -14.77 -6.69 -12.83
CA ASP A 269 -14.71 -8.08 -12.35
C ASP A 269 -13.44 -8.43 -11.53
N LYS A 270 -12.53 -7.47 -11.31
CA LYS A 270 -11.25 -7.69 -10.59
C LYS A 270 -11.11 -6.82 -9.35
N ALA A 271 -10.23 -7.16 -8.43
CA ALA A 271 -9.87 -6.21 -7.38
C ALA A 271 -8.36 -6.27 -7.14
N ILE A 272 -7.89 -5.34 -6.34
CA ILE A 272 -6.55 -5.39 -5.77
C ILE A 272 -6.73 -5.76 -4.31
N TYR A 273 -6.23 -6.94 -3.95
CA TYR A 273 -5.99 -7.28 -2.55
C TYR A 273 -4.91 -6.34 -2.03
N MET A 274 -5.16 -5.68 -0.91
CA MET A 274 -4.19 -4.82 -0.25
C MET A 274 -3.99 -5.33 1.17
N GLY A 275 -2.80 -5.86 1.44
CA GLY A 275 -2.41 -6.31 2.77
C GLY A 275 -1.08 -5.73 3.25
N ASP A 276 -0.89 -5.78 4.56
CA ASP A 276 0.35 -5.41 5.23
C ASP A 276 1.18 -6.66 5.52
N ARG A 277 2.47 -6.61 5.21
CA ARG A 277 3.47 -7.55 5.74
C ARG A 277 4.12 -6.90 6.96
N TRP A 278 3.51 -7.16 8.11
CA TRP A 278 3.96 -6.61 9.38
C TRP A 278 5.32 -7.16 9.82
N HIS A 279 6.19 -6.26 10.26
CA HIS A 279 7.43 -6.60 10.94
C HIS A 279 7.41 -6.06 12.37
N SER A 280 6.87 -6.84 13.30
CA SER A 280 6.52 -6.39 14.65
C SER A 280 7.69 -5.86 15.50
N THR A 281 8.92 -6.30 15.23
CA THR A 281 10.13 -5.82 15.92
C THR A 281 10.75 -4.57 15.28
N ASN A 282 10.29 -4.17 14.09
CA ASN A 282 10.70 -2.96 13.39
C ASN A 282 9.58 -2.52 12.43
N LEU A 283 8.54 -1.90 12.97
CA LEU A 283 7.32 -1.58 12.21
C LEU A 283 7.57 -0.60 11.06
N ALA A 284 8.59 0.26 11.17
CA ALA A 284 9.04 1.15 10.11
C ALA A 284 9.44 0.40 8.82
N ALA A 285 9.87 -0.85 8.95
CA ALA A 285 10.26 -1.73 7.85
C ALA A 285 9.13 -2.66 7.38
N SER A 286 7.89 -2.48 7.85
CA SER A 286 6.74 -3.21 7.30
C SER A 286 6.49 -2.78 5.85
N THR A 287 5.99 -3.72 5.03
CA THR A 287 5.81 -3.50 3.59
C THR A 287 4.40 -3.89 3.13
N TYR A 288 4.07 -3.60 1.88
CA TYR A 288 2.74 -3.77 1.32
C TYR A 288 2.69 -4.96 0.36
N ILE A 289 1.74 -5.87 0.55
CA ILE A 289 1.46 -6.98 -0.35
C ILE A 289 0.19 -6.68 -1.13
N TRP A 290 0.38 -6.09 -2.31
CA TRP A 290 -0.71 -5.74 -3.22
C TRP A 290 -0.71 -6.69 -4.42
N LEU A 291 -1.80 -7.41 -4.60
CA LEU A 291 -1.90 -8.51 -5.58
C LEU A 291 -3.25 -8.47 -6.31
N PRO A 292 -3.30 -8.88 -7.59
CA PRO A 292 -4.56 -9.04 -8.29
C PRO A 292 -5.45 -10.09 -7.63
N LEU A 293 -6.68 -9.69 -7.31
CA LEU A 293 -7.72 -10.54 -6.74
C LEU A 293 -8.75 -10.86 -7.82
N GLN A 294 -8.97 -12.15 -8.06
CA GLN A 294 -9.83 -12.63 -9.15
C GLN A 294 -11.14 -13.19 -8.61
N PHE A 295 -12.23 -12.91 -9.30
CA PHE A 295 -13.57 -13.39 -9.00
C PHE A 295 -14.09 -14.25 -10.16
N ASP A 296 -14.50 -15.48 -9.86
CA ASP A 296 -15.25 -16.36 -10.76
C ASP A 296 -16.56 -16.76 -10.07
N GLY A 297 -17.61 -16.00 -10.37
CA GLY A 297 -18.86 -16.02 -9.61
C GLY A 297 -18.59 -15.67 -8.15
N THR A 298 -18.77 -16.64 -7.25
CA THR A 298 -18.52 -16.49 -5.81
C THR A 298 -17.15 -17.00 -5.37
N THR A 299 -16.36 -17.56 -6.28
CA THR A 299 -15.02 -18.07 -5.98
C THR A 299 -14.02 -16.92 -6.07
N VAL A 300 -13.27 -16.70 -4.99
CA VAL A 300 -12.19 -15.71 -4.95
C VAL A 300 -10.83 -16.40 -4.93
N THR A 301 -9.91 -15.95 -5.78
CA THR A 301 -8.54 -16.49 -5.85
C THR A 301 -7.51 -15.35 -5.79
N LEU A 302 -6.48 -15.55 -4.97
CA LEU A 302 -5.29 -14.71 -4.86
C LEU A 302 -4.07 -15.54 -5.20
N ASN A 303 -3.37 -15.18 -6.28
CA ASN A 303 -2.12 -15.79 -6.68
C ASN A 303 -0.95 -14.82 -6.44
N TRP A 304 0.24 -15.38 -6.24
CA TRP A 304 1.46 -14.59 -6.12
C TRP A 304 1.93 -14.12 -7.49
N HIS A 305 2.40 -12.87 -7.54
CA HIS A 305 3.07 -12.26 -8.69
C HIS A 305 4.29 -11.50 -8.16
N ASP A 306 5.51 -11.82 -8.65
CA ASP A 306 6.73 -11.13 -8.21
C ASP A 306 6.70 -9.64 -8.57
N SER A 307 6.13 -9.33 -9.72
CA SER A 307 5.71 -7.99 -10.11
C SER A 307 4.62 -8.08 -11.19
N TRP A 308 3.75 -7.08 -11.24
CA TRP A 308 2.63 -7.07 -12.19
C TRP A 308 2.31 -5.64 -12.62
N ASN A 309 2.00 -5.46 -13.91
CA ASN A 309 1.69 -4.16 -14.49
C ASN A 309 0.23 -3.81 -14.27
N LEU A 310 -0.04 -2.58 -13.84
CA LEU A 310 -1.38 -2.10 -13.54
C LEU A 310 -1.76 -0.98 -14.51
N ASP A 311 -2.91 -1.14 -15.16
CA ASP A 311 -3.56 -0.08 -15.94
C ASP A 311 -4.87 0.30 -15.23
N THR A 312 -4.79 1.34 -14.42
CA THR A 312 -5.94 1.85 -13.65
C THR A 312 -7.02 2.44 -14.54
N ALA A 313 -6.64 3.06 -15.67
CA ALA A 313 -7.57 3.66 -16.61
C ALA A 313 -8.38 2.59 -17.36
N ALA A 314 -7.74 1.49 -17.76
CA ALA A 314 -8.41 0.35 -18.38
C ALA A 314 -9.08 -0.58 -17.36
N GLY A 315 -8.72 -0.48 -16.08
CA GLY A 315 -9.17 -1.42 -15.05
C GLY A 315 -8.61 -2.83 -15.26
N THR A 316 -7.39 -2.94 -15.76
CA THR A 316 -6.74 -4.21 -16.12
C THR A 316 -5.35 -4.34 -15.53
N TRP A 317 -4.80 -5.55 -15.59
CA TRP A 317 -3.43 -5.83 -15.21
C TRP A 317 -2.82 -6.87 -16.15
N SER A 318 -1.50 -6.97 -16.17
CA SER A 318 -0.76 -8.04 -16.85
C SER A 318 0.42 -8.50 -16.02
N GLU A 319 0.94 -9.70 -16.32
CA GLU A 319 2.24 -10.11 -15.78
C GLU A 319 3.32 -9.14 -16.23
N SER A 320 4.26 -8.84 -15.33
CA SER A 320 5.51 -8.23 -15.72
C SER A 320 6.44 -9.29 -16.27
N THR A 321 7.25 -8.94 -17.27
CA THR A 321 8.31 -9.81 -17.79
C THR A 321 9.65 -9.22 -17.40
N ILE A 322 10.64 -10.05 -17.09
CA ILE A 322 12.00 -9.61 -16.77
C ILE A 322 12.88 -9.83 -18.00
N THR A 323 13.63 -8.81 -18.42
CA THR A 323 14.57 -8.93 -19.55
C THR A 323 16.03 -8.94 -19.12
N SER A 324 16.35 -8.37 -17.96
CA SER A 324 17.72 -8.39 -17.44
C SER A 324 17.73 -8.39 -15.92
N GLU A 325 18.59 -9.24 -15.37
CA GLU A 325 19.00 -9.24 -13.97
C GLU A 325 20.50 -8.94 -13.98
N ILE A 326 20.88 -7.78 -13.46
CA ILE A 326 22.26 -7.29 -13.52
C ILE A 326 22.84 -7.37 -12.13
N GLU A 327 23.82 -8.24 -11.96
CA GLU A 327 24.49 -8.47 -10.67
C GLU A 327 25.23 -7.22 -10.20
N GLY A 328 25.11 -6.93 -8.91
CA GLY A 328 25.71 -5.81 -8.20
C GLY A 328 27.21 -5.76 -8.42
N GLU A 329 27.86 -6.93 -8.41
CA GLU A 329 29.30 -7.02 -8.60
C GLU A 329 29.81 -6.72 -10.01
N THR A 330 28.89 -6.55 -10.97
CA THR A 330 29.23 -6.13 -12.33
C THR A 330 29.17 -4.63 -12.53
N ALA A 331 28.69 -3.87 -11.53
CA ALA A 331 28.61 -2.41 -11.61
C ALA A 331 29.99 -1.77 -11.79
N ALA A 332 30.04 -0.66 -12.54
CA ALA A 332 31.21 0.20 -12.55
C ALA A 332 31.25 0.99 -11.24
N LEU A 333 32.25 0.72 -10.41
CA LEU A 333 32.41 1.31 -9.08
C LEU A 333 33.41 2.47 -9.09
N SER A 334 33.13 3.50 -8.30
CA SER A 334 34.08 4.61 -8.11
C SER A 334 34.02 5.15 -6.68
N ASN A 335 34.99 6.01 -6.33
CA ASN A 335 34.97 6.79 -5.09
C ASN A 335 34.82 5.93 -3.80
N GLY A 336 35.60 4.86 -3.69
CA GLY A 336 35.61 4.00 -2.51
C GLY A 336 34.55 2.89 -2.49
N ALA A 337 33.56 2.94 -3.39
CA ALA A 337 32.63 1.84 -3.62
C ALA A 337 33.39 0.58 -4.04
N ARG A 338 32.96 -0.59 -3.52
CA ARG A 338 33.65 -1.87 -3.74
C ARG A 338 32.71 -3.06 -3.61
N ILE A 339 33.16 -4.19 -4.12
CA ILE A 339 32.49 -5.47 -3.92
C ILE A 339 32.61 -5.89 -2.46
N VAL A 340 31.47 -6.29 -1.89
CA VAL A 340 31.37 -6.79 -0.51
C VAL A 340 30.79 -8.21 -0.52
N ASP A 341 31.22 -9.00 0.45
CA ASP A 341 30.64 -10.33 0.67
C ASP A 341 29.20 -10.17 1.15
N CYS A 342 28.28 -10.89 0.51
CA CYS A 342 26.87 -10.92 0.90
C CYS A 342 26.31 -12.32 0.68
N SER A 343 26.33 -13.17 1.72
CA SER A 343 25.88 -14.56 1.59
C SER A 343 24.38 -14.75 1.25
N GLN A 344 23.60 -13.68 1.32
CA GLN A 344 22.16 -13.65 1.07
C GLN A 344 21.82 -13.09 -0.31
N CYS A 345 22.82 -12.50 -0.98
CA CYS A 345 22.74 -11.92 -2.30
C CYS A 345 22.93 -13.00 -3.37
N SER A 346 22.43 -12.74 -4.58
CA SER A 346 22.84 -13.50 -5.75
C SER A 346 24.36 -13.42 -5.91
N GLY A 347 24.99 -14.48 -6.43
CA GLY A 347 26.45 -14.55 -6.56
C GLY A 347 27.25 -14.46 -5.24
N SER A 348 26.58 -14.40 -4.09
CA SER A 348 27.18 -14.14 -2.77
C SER A 348 27.95 -12.82 -2.64
N SER A 349 27.68 -11.84 -3.52
CA SER A 349 28.40 -10.56 -3.60
C SER A 349 27.41 -9.41 -3.80
N ALA A 350 27.85 -8.18 -3.51
CA ALA A 350 27.06 -6.97 -3.77
C ALA A 350 27.98 -5.77 -4.04
N ALA A 351 27.45 -4.74 -4.71
CA ALA A 351 28.07 -3.42 -4.76
C ALA A 351 27.81 -2.66 -3.45
N GLY A 352 28.82 -2.55 -2.61
CA GLY A 352 28.73 -1.87 -1.32
C GLY A 352 29.57 -0.60 -1.25
N TYR A 353 29.58 0.02 -0.06
CA TYR A 353 30.25 1.31 0.19
C TYR A 353 29.73 2.45 -0.70
N LEU A 354 28.42 2.41 -1.03
CA LEU A 354 27.75 3.46 -1.77
C LEU A 354 27.50 4.68 -0.88
N GLY A 355 27.68 5.88 -1.43
CA GLY A 355 27.67 7.12 -0.66
C GLY A 355 28.80 7.16 0.37
N GLY A 356 28.46 7.40 1.63
CA GLY A 356 29.42 7.42 2.73
C GLY A 356 30.39 8.60 2.65
N ASP A 357 31.56 8.44 3.26
CA ASP A 357 32.55 9.54 3.41
C ASP A 357 33.28 9.89 2.12
N GLU A 358 33.40 8.94 1.19
CA GLU A 358 34.11 9.13 -0.09
C GLU A 358 33.16 9.39 -1.27
N ASP A 359 31.84 9.43 -1.05
CA ASP A 359 30.82 9.56 -2.10
C ASP A 359 30.88 8.42 -3.13
N GLY A 360 30.95 7.18 -2.64
CA GLY A 360 31.02 5.96 -3.45
C GLY A 360 29.83 5.81 -4.39
N THR A 361 30.10 5.35 -5.61
CA THR A 361 29.04 5.16 -6.62
C THR A 361 29.12 3.80 -7.30
N ALA A 362 27.96 3.31 -7.72
CA ALA A 362 27.82 2.12 -8.55
C ALA A 362 26.96 2.45 -9.78
N THR A 363 27.51 2.22 -10.98
CA THR A 363 26.82 2.47 -12.25
C THR A 363 26.56 1.17 -13.00
N PHE A 364 25.29 0.94 -13.33
CA PHE A 364 24.80 -0.19 -14.11
C PHE A 364 24.44 0.28 -15.51
N ASN A 365 24.92 -0.41 -16.54
CA ASN A 365 24.61 -0.11 -17.93
C ASN A 365 23.85 -1.27 -18.56
N PHE A 366 22.81 -0.96 -19.33
CA PHE A 366 22.02 -1.96 -20.05
C PHE A 366 21.32 -1.34 -21.25
N THR A 367 20.74 -2.18 -22.11
CA THR A 367 20.00 -1.74 -23.29
C THR A 367 18.56 -2.19 -23.24
N VAL A 368 17.64 -1.32 -23.66
CA VAL A 368 16.21 -1.68 -23.83
C VAL A 368 15.77 -1.45 -25.27
N ALA A 369 14.75 -2.20 -25.71
CA ALA A 369 14.30 -2.19 -27.10
C ALA A 369 13.43 -0.96 -27.43
N THR A 370 12.75 -0.39 -26.44
CA THR A 370 11.89 0.78 -26.61
C THR A 370 12.09 1.77 -25.45
N ALA A 371 11.73 3.04 -25.69
CA ALA A 371 11.69 4.05 -24.63
C ALA A 371 10.35 3.97 -23.90
N ASP A 372 10.37 3.89 -22.56
CA ASP A 372 9.16 3.87 -21.74
C ASP A 372 9.43 4.32 -20.30
N ARG A 373 8.37 4.65 -19.55
CA ARG A 373 8.41 4.80 -18.10
C ARG A 373 8.17 3.45 -17.44
N VAL A 374 9.11 2.99 -16.62
CA VAL A 374 9.08 1.64 -16.04
C VAL A 374 9.36 1.63 -14.55
N THR A 375 9.03 0.51 -13.91
CA THR A 375 9.51 0.16 -12.57
C THR A 375 10.77 -0.71 -12.67
N LEU A 376 11.93 -0.22 -12.21
CA LEU A 376 13.08 -1.10 -11.94
C LEU A 376 12.98 -1.63 -10.51
N VAL A 377 13.48 -2.84 -10.27
CA VAL A 377 13.58 -3.42 -8.92
C VAL A 377 15.02 -3.52 -8.53
N VAL A 378 15.36 -2.98 -7.36
CA VAL A 378 16.70 -3.04 -6.78
C VAL A 378 16.66 -4.03 -5.64
N ASN A 379 17.28 -5.20 -5.80
CA ASN A 379 17.51 -6.11 -4.70
C ASN A 379 18.69 -5.58 -3.88
N HIS A 380 18.56 -5.58 -2.56
CA HIS A 380 19.55 -4.95 -1.69
C HIS A 380 19.69 -5.61 -0.33
N LYS A 381 20.81 -5.33 0.32
CA LYS A 381 20.99 -5.47 1.77
C LYS A 381 21.15 -4.11 2.43
N ASN A 382 20.50 -4.00 3.57
CA ASN A 382 20.71 -2.99 4.58
C ASN A 382 20.70 -3.71 5.94
N GLY A 383 21.86 -3.75 6.59
CA GLY A 383 22.02 -4.42 7.90
C GLY A 383 21.56 -3.56 9.09
N ASP A 384 21.30 -2.27 8.88
CA ASP A 384 20.88 -1.36 9.94
C ASP A 384 19.41 -1.60 10.28
N THR A 385 18.96 -1.15 11.45
CA THR A 385 17.54 -1.16 11.81
C THR A 385 16.77 -0.03 11.13
N ALA A 386 17.44 1.09 10.86
CA ALA A 386 16.86 2.20 10.10
C ALA A 386 16.98 1.97 8.59
N SER A 387 16.13 2.64 7.82
CA SER A 387 16.31 2.74 6.37
C SER A 387 17.61 3.47 6.04
N ARG A 388 18.21 3.08 4.91
CA ARG A 388 19.26 3.86 4.24
C ARG A 388 18.68 4.53 3.02
N HIS A 389 19.40 5.49 2.47
CA HIS A 389 18.96 6.22 1.29
C HIS A 389 20.09 6.35 0.26
N ALA A 390 19.73 6.33 -1.01
CA ALA A 390 20.64 6.64 -2.10
C ALA A 390 20.00 7.62 -3.08
N ALA A 391 20.83 8.44 -3.71
CA ALA A 391 20.44 9.20 -4.88
C ALA A 391 20.60 8.28 -6.09
N VAL A 392 19.51 8.04 -6.81
CA VAL A 392 19.47 7.17 -7.98
C VAL A 392 19.25 8.03 -9.21
N SER A 393 20.28 8.12 -10.06
CA SER A 393 20.25 8.87 -11.32
C SER A 393 20.11 7.92 -12.50
N VAL A 394 19.07 8.12 -13.30
CA VAL A 394 18.84 7.37 -14.55
C VAL A 394 18.87 8.34 -15.71
N ASN A 395 19.82 8.17 -16.62
CA ASN A 395 20.02 9.06 -17.77
C ASN A 395 20.14 10.57 -17.40
N GLY A 396 20.57 10.88 -16.17
CA GLY A 396 20.71 12.25 -15.67
C GLY A 396 19.49 12.79 -14.90
N GLU A 397 18.41 12.02 -14.79
CA GLU A 397 17.28 12.32 -13.90
C GLU A 397 17.49 11.62 -12.56
N GLU A 398 17.59 12.40 -11.48
CA GLU A 398 17.88 11.91 -10.14
C GLU A 398 16.62 11.86 -9.25
N GLN A 399 16.52 10.83 -8.43
CA GLN A 399 15.54 10.70 -7.36
C GLN A 399 16.19 10.15 -6.08
N ALA A 400 15.72 10.61 -4.91
CA ALA A 400 16.07 9.99 -3.64
C ALA A 400 15.24 8.72 -3.44
N VAL A 401 15.89 7.64 -3.00
CA VAL A 401 15.26 6.33 -2.83
C VAL A 401 15.58 5.80 -1.43
N ALA A 402 14.55 5.34 -0.73
CA ALA A 402 14.69 4.65 0.55
C ALA A 402 14.95 3.14 0.34
N PHE A 403 15.77 2.56 1.21
CA PHE A 403 16.12 1.15 1.25
C PHE A 403 15.92 0.63 2.67
N LEU A 404 14.78 -0.04 2.89
CA LEU A 404 14.41 -0.54 4.21
C LEU A 404 15.42 -1.52 4.79
N SER A 405 15.41 -1.65 6.12
CA SER A 405 16.17 -2.65 6.85
C SER A 405 15.87 -4.07 6.34
N THR A 406 16.93 -4.84 6.13
CA THR A 406 16.86 -6.25 5.71
C THR A 406 17.46 -7.20 6.75
N SER A 407 17.77 -6.71 7.95
CA SER A 407 18.41 -7.46 9.03
C SER A 407 17.59 -8.66 9.51
N HIS A 408 16.28 -8.61 9.31
CA HIS A 408 15.33 -9.66 9.66
C HIS A 408 15.12 -10.69 8.54
N LEU A 409 15.57 -10.41 7.32
CA LEU A 409 15.36 -11.25 6.16
C LEU A 409 16.50 -12.26 6.03
N SER A 410 16.14 -13.50 5.68
CA SER A 410 17.10 -14.53 5.26
C SER A 410 17.59 -14.31 3.82
N THR A 411 16.93 -13.45 3.06
CA THR A 411 17.24 -13.05 1.68
C THR A 411 17.57 -11.56 1.60
N THR A 412 17.75 -11.04 0.39
CA THR A 412 17.69 -9.61 0.12
C THR A 412 16.27 -9.06 0.28
N GLY A 413 16.21 -7.75 0.52
CA GLY A 413 14.98 -6.97 0.34
C GLY A 413 14.95 -6.41 -1.07
N SER A 414 13.84 -5.77 -1.43
CA SER A 414 13.70 -5.09 -2.72
C SER A 414 13.23 -3.65 -2.54
N SER A 415 13.59 -2.79 -3.49
CA SER A 415 13.10 -1.41 -3.59
C SER A 415 12.64 -1.14 -5.02
N ALA A 416 11.45 -0.58 -5.20
CA ALA A 416 10.91 -0.23 -6.50
C ALA A 416 11.26 1.23 -6.83
N ILE A 417 11.79 1.47 -8.04
CA ILE A 417 12.12 2.82 -8.53
C ILE A 417 11.45 3.07 -9.88
N HIS A 418 10.89 4.25 -10.08
CA HIS A 418 10.13 4.59 -11.29
C HIS A 418 10.88 5.59 -12.15
N VAL A 419 11.23 5.19 -13.37
CA VAL A 419 12.24 5.89 -14.18
C VAL A 419 11.83 5.96 -15.65
N ASN A 420 12.34 6.96 -16.35
CA ASN A 420 12.20 7.07 -17.80
C ASN A 420 13.43 6.42 -18.47
N LEU A 421 13.20 5.36 -19.24
CA LEU A 421 14.22 4.74 -20.07
C LEU A 421 14.14 5.26 -21.50
N LYS A 422 15.28 5.30 -22.19
CA LYS A 422 15.36 5.60 -23.62
C LYS A 422 15.66 4.33 -24.40
N GLU A 423 15.22 4.27 -25.65
CA GLU A 423 15.62 3.20 -26.57
C GLU A 423 17.15 3.12 -26.68
N GLY A 424 17.70 1.91 -26.62
CA GLY A 424 19.15 1.68 -26.61
C GLY A 424 19.76 1.73 -25.21
N GLU A 425 20.97 2.28 -25.11
CA GLU A 425 21.78 2.25 -23.88
C GLU A 425 21.24 3.17 -22.79
N ASN A 426 21.10 2.65 -21.57
CA ASN A 426 20.70 3.36 -20.36
C ASN A 426 21.76 3.15 -19.29
N ALA A 427 21.89 4.14 -18.39
CA ALA A 427 22.75 4.06 -17.22
C ALA A 427 21.97 4.42 -15.96
N VAL A 428 22.08 3.58 -14.95
CA VAL A 428 21.54 3.79 -13.60
C VAL A 428 22.70 3.92 -12.63
N THR A 429 22.81 5.06 -11.95
CA THR A 429 23.89 5.34 -10.98
C THR A 429 23.31 5.50 -9.60
N PHE A 430 23.80 4.70 -8.66
CA PHE A 430 23.55 4.85 -7.22
C PHE A 430 24.67 5.69 -6.62
N SER A 431 24.31 6.72 -5.89
CA SER A 431 25.23 7.67 -5.28
C SER A 431 24.69 8.17 -3.94
N ARG A 432 25.42 9.07 -3.29
CA ARG A 432 25.05 9.62 -1.98
C ARG A 432 23.76 10.45 -2.07
N SER A 433 22.75 10.06 -1.29
CA SER A 433 21.67 10.97 -0.89
C SER A 433 22.00 11.53 0.50
N GLU A 434 21.82 10.70 1.54
CA GLU A 434 22.21 10.99 2.92
C GLU A 434 23.01 9.82 3.48
N GLY A 435 24.23 10.08 3.97
CA GLY A 435 25.07 9.04 4.58
C GLY A 435 25.43 7.88 3.64
N TRP A 436 25.43 6.66 4.20
CA TRP A 436 25.73 5.41 3.48
C TRP A 436 24.48 4.85 2.81
N GLY A 437 24.62 4.45 1.55
CA GLY A 437 23.59 3.73 0.79
C GLY A 437 23.51 2.23 1.15
N PRO A 438 22.59 1.49 0.52
CA PRO A 438 22.51 0.05 0.68
C PRO A 438 23.70 -0.66 -0.02
N ASP A 439 23.86 -1.95 0.28
CA ASP A 439 24.63 -2.84 -0.60
C ASP A 439 23.67 -3.36 -1.69
N VAL A 440 23.96 -3.03 -2.95
CA VAL A 440 23.10 -3.40 -4.10
C VAL A 440 23.48 -4.79 -4.60
N ASP A 441 22.54 -5.72 -4.52
CA ASP A 441 22.66 -7.12 -4.94
C ASP A 441 22.38 -7.26 -6.43
N GLN A 442 21.20 -6.83 -6.89
CA GLN A 442 20.82 -6.93 -8.29
C GLN A 442 19.98 -5.74 -8.72
N LEU A 443 20.13 -5.35 -9.98
CA LEU A 443 19.19 -4.47 -10.69
C LEU A 443 18.37 -5.31 -11.67
N ILE A 444 17.06 -5.38 -11.44
CA ILE A 444 16.10 -6.08 -12.28
C ILE A 444 15.43 -5.06 -13.22
N VAL A 445 15.53 -5.33 -14.52
CA VAL A 445 14.97 -4.51 -15.60
C VAL A 445 13.77 -5.24 -16.23
N PRO A 446 12.58 -4.63 -16.26
CA PRO A 446 11.41 -5.24 -16.87
C PRO A 446 11.54 -5.28 -18.40
N GLY A 447 10.72 -6.10 -19.05
CA GLY A 447 10.65 -6.18 -20.50
C GLY A 447 9.78 -5.09 -21.10
N ILE A 448 10.39 -4.31 -22.00
CA ILE A 448 9.79 -3.23 -22.80
C ILE A 448 10.34 -3.21 -24.22
#